data_AF-A0A3D9HVG0-F1
#
_entry.id   AF-A0A3D9HVG0-F1
#
_cell.length_a   1.000
_cell.length_b   1.000
_cell.length_c   1.000
_cell.angle_alpha   90.00
_cell.angle_beta   90.00
_cell.angle_gamma   90.00
#
_symmetry.space_group_name_H-M   'P 1'
#
loop_
_entity.id
_entity.type
_entity.pdbx_description
1 polymer ?
#
loop_
_entity_poly.entity_id
_entity_poly.type
_entity_poly.pdbx_seq_one_letter_code
_entity_poly.pdbx_strand_id
1 'polypeptide(L)'
;MQVTFEQCQRELLDRGGAKARSVYSSWTQRRGYQDVVTFVTGFRHEYLFAITPHDIQKVINDSEHALGDVKSKEQLAEIENYTCPFALQHIFHDYLEKNQKIPTWQDFWLWMTEDARSLWLTPLAPTLHKLFRQYGCWDRIKRAVRWRLGKFYYSAIREVDLIAHLHSNDVPVKYHLLADVLFRTDFWLDDVIISLYFKNRKYRDGQTGRKPKTFDLFEDAEPPFELREYGVDRQGFGEFWLVKDESKRELVAELSKLLVR
;
A
#
# COMPACT_ATOMS: atom_id res chain seq x y z
N MET A 1 14.42 7.92 10.71
CA MET A 1 14.49 6.45 10.92
C MET A 1 14.72 5.78 9.58
N GLN A 2 15.40 4.65 9.53
CA GLN A 2 15.59 3.87 8.30
C GLN A 2 15.08 2.44 8.51
N VAL A 3 14.32 1.92 7.54
CA VAL A 3 13.88 0.52 7.50
C VAL A 3 14.36 -0.17 6.22
N THR A 4 15.13 -1.25 6.35
CA THR A 4 15.66 -2.05 5.23
C THR A 4 14.99 -3.41 5.09
N PHE A 5 15.22 -4.08 3.96
CA PHE A 5 14.84 -5.48 3.77
C PHE A 5 15.39 -6.39 4.87
N GLU A 6 16.66 -6.26 5.28
CA GLU A 6 17.28 -7.13 6.29
C GLU A 6 16.59 -6.97 7.65
N GLN A 7 16.16 -5.76 7.99
CA GLN A 7 15.39 -5.52 9.21
C GLN A 7 14.00 -6.16 9.11
N CYS A 8 13.29 -5.98 7.99
CA CYS A 8 12.01 -6.65 7.74
C CYS A 8 12.15 -8.18 7.77
N GLN A 9 13.23 -8.72 7.20
CA GLN A 9 13.50 -10.15 7.18
C GLN A 9 13.68 -10.68 8.60
N ARG A 10 14.60 -10.07 9.37
CA ARG A 10 14.90 -10.49 10.74
C ARG A 10 13.68 -10.39 11.66
N GLU A 11 12.94 -9.29 11.55
CA GLU A 11 11.88 -8.97 12.50
C GLU A 11 10.53 -9.60 12.16
N LEU A 12 10.28 -9.95 10.89
CA LEU A 12 9.02 -10.56 10.45
C LEU A 12 9.23 -11.93 9.81
N LEU A 13 10.03 -12.05 8.75
CA LEU A 13 10.13 -13.28 7.95
C LEU A 13 10.77 -14.44 8.74
N ASP A 14 11.90 -14.19 9.39
CA ASP A 14 12.63 -15.22 10.12
C ASP A 14 11.80 -15.77 11.29
N ARG A 15 11.01 -14.88 11.92
CA ARG A 15 10.06 -15.20 12.98
C ARG A 15 8.73 -15.78 12.48
N GLY A 16 8.29 -15.49 11.26
CA GLY A 16 6.92 -15.70 10.80
C GLY A 16 6.49 -17.13 10.47
N GLY A 17 7.22 -18.14 10.96
CA GLY A 17 6.83 -19.53 10.82
C GLY A 17 6.98 -20.10 9.40
N ALA A 18 6.50 -21.33 9.21
CA ALA A 18 6.64 -22.07 7.96
C ALA A 18 5.84 -21.45 6.81
N LYS A 19 4.67 -20.88 7.11
CA LYS A 19 3.79 -20.29 6.09
C LYS A 19 4.38 -19.03 5.49
N ALA A 20 4.85 -18.07 6.30
CA ALA A 20 5.50 -16.86 5.79
C ALA A 20 6.74 -17.19 4.94
N ARG A 21 7.57 -18.14 5.40
CA ARG A 21 8.75 -18.62 4.65
C ARG A 21 8.39 -19.29 3.33
N SER A 22 7.33 -20.10 3.30
CA SER A 22 6.85 -20.74 2.08
C SER A 22 6.33 -19.72 1.06
N VAL A 23 5.59 -18.70 1.52
CA VAL A 23 5.12 -17.60 0.67
C VAL A 23 6.29 -16.80 0.10
N TYR A 24 7.30 -16.49 0.92
CA TYR A 24 8.53 -15.82 0.48
C TYR A 24 9.31 -16.65 -0.55
N SER A 25 9.53 -17.94 -0.29
CA SER A 25 10.21 -18.84 -1.22
C SER A 25 9.47 -18.94 -2.55
N SER A 26 8.13 -19.04 -2.51
CA SER A 26 7.31 -19.10 -3.72
C SER A 26 7.36 -17.80 -4.53
N TRP A 27 7.39 -16.65 -3.84
CA TRP A 27 7.49 -15.34 -4.48
C TRP A 27 8.85 -15.11 -5.14
N THR A 28 9.96 -15.44 -4.45
CA THR A 28 11.32 -15.30 -4.99
C THR A 28 11.58 -16.22 -6.20
N GLN A 29 10.94 -17.39 -6.23
CA GLN A 29 11.07 -18.35 -7.34
C GLN A 29 10.07 -18.11 -8.48
N ARG A 30 9.16 -17.13 -8.35
CA ARG A 30 8.13 -16.90 -9.35
C ARG A 30 8.75 -16.41 -10.67
N ARG A 31 8.39 -17.06 -11.77
CA ARG A 31 8.85 -16.65 -13.12
C ARG A 31 8.39 -15.22 -13.42
N GLY A 32 9.32 -14.37 -13.86
CA GLY A 32 9.07 -12.98 -14.22
C GLY A 32 9.05 -12.01 -13.03
N TYR A 33 9.44 -12.47 -11.83
CA TYR A 33 9.50 -11.63 -10.62
C TYR A 33 10.93 -11.27 -10.22
N GLN A 34 11.94 -11.65 -11.00
CA GLN A 34 13.36 -11.45 -10.68
C GLN A 34 13.69 -9.97 -10.41
N ASP A 35 13.19 -9.07 -11.26
CA ASP A 35 13.43 -7.63 -11.12
C ASP A 35 12.72 -7.04 -9.89
N VAL A 36 11.48 -7.45 -9.61
CA VAL A 36 10.76 -6.96 -8.43
C VAL A 36 11.34 -7.52 -7.14
N VAL A 37 11.84 -8.76 -7.15
CA VAL A 37 12.54 -9.35 -6.00
C VAL A 37 13.81 -8.57 -5.72
N THR A 38 14.61 -8.29 -6.75
CA THR A 38 15.83 -7.48 -6.63
C THR A 38 15.51 -6.07 -6.12
N PHE A 39 14.45 -5.45 -6.67
CA PHE A 39 14.00 -4.14 -6.23
C PHE A 39 13.59 -4.13 -4.76
N VAL A 40 12.71 -5.04 -4.32
CA VAL A 40 12.19 -5.07 -2.94
C VAL A 40 13.29 -5.44 -1.94
N THR A 41 14.20 -6.35 -2.28
CA THR A 41 15.31 -6.75 -1.40
C THR A 41 16.39 -5.68 -1.29
N GLY A 42 16.56 -4.86 -2.32
CA GLY A 42 17.43 -3.68 -2.28
C GLY A 42 16.74 -2.40 -1.78
N PHE A 43 15.45 -2.46 -1.44
CA PHE A 43 14.69 -1.27 -1.07
C PHE A 43 14.98 -0.85 0.36
N ARG A 44 15.02 0.46 0.59
CA ARG A 44 15.12 1.05 1.92
C ARG A 44 14.15 2.21 2.02
N HIS A 45 13.47 2.29 3.16
CA HIS A 45 12.65 3.44 3.51
C HIS A 45 13.45 4.36 4.42
N GLU A 46 13.58 5.61 4.00
CA GLU A 46 14.23 6.67 4.77
C GLU A 46 13.36 7.93 4.72
N TYR A 47 13.04 8.38 3.51
CA TYR A 47 12.18 9.56 3.32
C TYR A 47 10.77 9.32 3.84
N LEU A 48 10.22 8.11 3.72
CA LEU A 48 8.90 7.77 4.27
C LEU A 48 8.76 8.18 5.75
N PHE A 49 9.80 7.97 6.56
CA PHE A 49 9.79 8.30 7.99
C PHE A 49 10.23 9.73 8.31
N ALA A 50 10.60 10.51 7.31
CA ALA A 50 10.86 11.95 7.44
C ALA A 50 9.61 12.80 7.14
N ILE A 51 8.57 12.19 6.56
CA ILE A 51 7.32 12.84 6.22
C ILE A 51 6.56 13.23 7.49
N THR A 52 6.06 14.47 7.53
CA THR A 52 5.23 14.98 8.61
C THR A 52 3.75 15.06 8.23
N PRO A 53 2.82 15.12 9.21
CA PRO A 53 1.41 15.38 8.92
C PRO A 53 1.17 16.71 8.16
N HIS A 54 2.04 17.70 8.34
CA HIS A 54 1.95 18.96 7.61
C HIS A 54 2.23 18.78 6.11
N ASP A 55 3.22 17.95 5.75
CA ASP A 55 3.55 17.65 4.35
C ASP A 55 2.38 16.97 3.63
N ILE A 56 1.69 16.07 4.34
CA ILE A 56 0.47 15.42 3.86
C ILE A 56 -0.63 16.44 3.58
N GLN A 57 -0.91 17.34 4.53
CA GLN A 57 -1.94 18.35 4.37
C GLN A 57 -1.64 19.26 3.18
N LYS A 58 -0.37 19.63 3.00
CA LYS A 58 0.08 20.41 1.85
C LYS A 58 -0.21 19.68 0.54
N VAL A 59 0.17 18.40 0.42
CA VAL A 59 -0.07 17.59 -0.78
C VAL A 59 -1.55 17.42 -1.07
N ILE A 60 -2.38 17.25 -0.05
CA ILE A 60 -3.85 17.16 -0.22
C ILE A 60 -4.41 18.47 -0.78
N ASN A 61 -3.96 19.62 -0.26
CA ASN A 61 -4.40 20.93 -0.72
C ASN A 61 -3.93 21.25 -2.15
N ASP A 62 -2.72 20.82 -2.50
CA ASP A 62 -2.10 21.10 -3.79
C ASP A 62 -2.49 20.06 -4.87
N SER A 63 -3.12 18.96 -4.48
CA SER A 63 -3.51 17.88 -5.40
C SER A 63 -4.83 18.15 -6.09
N GLU A 64 -4.86 17.91 -7.40
CA GLU A 64 -6.11 17.75 -8.13
C GLU A 64 -6.88 16.52 -7.64
N HIS A 65 -8.20 16.53 -7.82
CA HIS A 65 -9.03 15.36 -7.57
C HIS A 65 -8.60 14.19 -8.48
N ALA A 66 -8.03 13.14 -7.88
CA ALA A 66 -7.46 11.99 -8.59
C ALA A 66 -8.46 11.22 -9.48
N LEU A 67 -9.73 11.17 -9.10
CA LEU A 67 -10.78 10.59 -9.94
C LEU A 67 -11.40 11.61 -10.90
N GLY A 68 -11.20 12.91 -10.68
CA GLY A 68 -11.81 13.97 -11.48
C GLY A 68 -13.34 13.79 -11.51
N ASP A 69 -13.89 13.61 -12.70
CA ASP A 69 -15.31 13.35 -12.92
C ASP A 69 -15.65 11.86 -13.15
N VAL A 70 -14.67 10.96 -13.01
CA VAL A 70 -14.84 9.52 -13.29
C VAL A 70 -15.75 8.88 -12.25
N LYS A 71 -16.78 8.16 -12.71
CA LYS A 71 -17.77 7.48 -11.86
C LYS A 71 -17.47 6.00 -11.71
N SER A 72 -17.95 5.39 -10.63
CA SER A 72 -17.76 3.96 -10.33
C SER A 72 -18.24 3.02 -11.43
N LYS A 73 -19.28 3.40 -12.19
CA LYS A 73 -19.79 2.64 -13.34
C LYS A 73 -18.82 2.56 -14.53
N GLU A 74 -17.79 3.40 -14.54
CA GLU A 74 -16.80 3.49 -15.62
C GLU A 74 -15.59 2.58 -15.39
N GLN A 75 -15.57 1.87 -14.26
CA GLN A 75 -14.56 0.85 -14.00
C GLN A 75 -14.66 -0.29 -15.03
N LEU A 76 -13.49 -0.76 -15.50
CA LEU A 76 -13.37 -1.96 -16.31
C LEU A 76 -12.70 -3.04 -15.46
N ALA A 77 -13.33 -4.21 -15.32
CA ALA A 77 -12.85 -5.27 -14.43
C ALA A 77 -11.46 -5.78 -14.83
N GLU A 78 -11.14 -5.75 -16.12
CA GLU A 78 -9.85 -6.13 -16.67
C GLU A 78 -8.76 -5.16 -16.23
N ILE A 79 -9.06 -3.87 -16.11
CA ILE A 79 -8.11 -2.87 -15.59
C ILE A 79 -8.08 -2.97 -14.07
N GLU A 80 -9.23 -3.01 -13.40
CA GLU A 80 -9.34 -3.07 -11.95
C GLU A 80 -8.55 -4.23 -11.34
N ASN A 81 -8.71 -5.43 -11.90
CA ASN A 81 -8.11 -6.66 -11.38
C ASN A 81 -6.76 -7.00 -12.02
N TYR A 82 -6.26 -6.16 -12.93
CA TYR A 82 -4.98 -6.45 -13.59
C TYR A 82 -3.85 -6.51 -12.56
N THR A 83 -2.94 -7.45 -12.69
CA THR A 83 -1.76 -7.55 -11.83
C THR A 83 -0.52 -7.71 -12.71
N CYS A 84 0.59 -7.13 -12.25
CA CYS A 84 1.92 -7.25 -12.84
C CYS A 84 2.93 -7.51 -11.71
N PRO A 85 4.18 -7.91 -12.02
CA PRO A 85 5.19 -8.17 -10.99
C PRO A 85 5.37 -7.01 -10.02
N PHE A 86 5.46 -5.78 -10.52
CA PHE A 86 5.48 -4.58 -9.68
C PHE A 86 4.06 -4.20 -9.23
N ALA A 87 3.79 -4.27 -7.93
CA ALA A 87 2.59 -3.69 -7.35
C ALA A 87 2.65 -2.16 -7.44
N LEU A 88 1.48 -1.51 -7.47
CA LEU A 88 1.40 -0.04 -7.45
C LEU A 88 2.09 0.54 -6.20
N GLN A 89 2.04 -0.19 -5.08
CA GLN A 89 2.73 0.14 -3.84
C GLN A 89 4.24 0.31 -4.03
N HIS A 90 4.89 -0.64 -4.73
CA HIS A 90 6.32 -0.57 -5.03
C HIS A 90 6.66 0.73 -5.78
N ILE A 91 5.84 1.07 -6.78
CA ILE A 91 6.08 2.21 -7.66
C ILE A 91 5.84 3.54 -6.94
N PHE A 92 4.84 3.59 -6.05
CA PHE A 92 4.56 4.78 -5.24
C PHE A 92 5.67 5.07 -4.24
N HIS A 93 6.12 4.05 -3.51
CA HIS A 93 7.20 4.22 -2.54
C HIS A 93 8.56 4.46 -3.22
N ASP A 94 8.81 3.89 -4.41
CA ASP A 94 9.97 4.25 -5.24
C ASP A 94 9.98 5.75 -5.55
N TYR A 95 8.80 6.32 -5.87
CA TYR A 95 8.68 7.76 -6.08
C TYR A 95 9.04 8.53 -4.81
N LEU A 96 8.50 8.15 -3.65
CA LEU A 96 8.77 8.83 -2.38
C LEU A 96 10.27 8.91 -2.09
N GLU A 97 10.95 7.78 -2.17
CA GLU A 97 12.37 7.68 -1.79
C GLU A 97 13.28 8.34 -2.83
N LYS A 98 12.99 8.22 -4.14
CA LYS A 98 13.81 8.84 -5.19
C LYS A 98 13.67 10.35 -5.25
N ASN A 99 12.44 10.85 -5.10
CA ASN A 99 12.16 12.27 -5.26
C ASN A 99 12.18 13.03 -3.93
N GLN A 100 12.27 12.32 -2.80
CA GLN A 100 12.20 12.89 -1.45
C GLN A 100 11.03 13.88 -1.31
N LYS A 101 9.89 13.51 -1.88
CA LYS A 101 8.63 14.25 -1.80
C LYS A 101 7.44 13.31 -1.93
N ILE A 102 6.34 13.69 -1.30
CA ILE A 102 5.05 13.06 -1.51
C ILE A 102 4.50 13.55 -2.86
N PRO A 103 4.08 12.67 -3.79
CA PRO A 103 3.53 13.12 -5.05
C PRO A 103 2.17 13.76 -4.82
N THR A 104 1.95 14.91 -5.44
CA THR A 104 0.59 15.36 -5.73
C THR A 104 -0.04 14.47 -6.84
N TRP A 105 -1.36 14.51 -7.05
CA TRP A 105 -2.00 13.54 -7.97
C TRP A 105 -1.46 13.60 -9.42
N GLN A 106 -1.34 14.80 -9.96
CA GLN A 106 -0.73 15.12 -11.26
C GLN A 106 0.73 14.64 -11.36
N ASP A 107 1.55 14.82 -10.31
CA ASP A 107 2.91 14.27 -10.24
C ASP A 107 2.87 12.74 -10.34
N PHE A 108 2.01 12.10 -9.54
CA PHE A 108 1.87 10.65 -9.54
C PHE A 108 1.37 10.14 -10.89
N TRP A 109 0.40 10.82 -11.49
CA TRP A 109 -0.10 10.49 -12.81
C TRP A 109 1.01 10.55 -13.86
N LEU A 110 1.77 11.64 -13.88
CA LEU A 110 2.89 11.84 -14.80
C LEU A 110 3.92 10.73 -14.63
N TRP A 111 4.37 10.49 -13.39
CA TRP A 111 5.30 9.42 -13.02
C TRP A 111 4.83 8.05 -13.54
N MET A 112 3.55 7.72 -13.34
CA MET A 112 2.99 6.46 -13.79
C MET A 112 2.93 6.38 -15.32
N THR A 113 2.68 7.47 -16.03
CA THR A 113 2.59 7.45 -17.50
C THR A 113 3.93 7.59 -18.22
N GLU A 114 4.97 8.04 -17.51
CA GLU A 114 6.29 8.34 -18.06
C GLU A 114 7.37 7.47 -17.38
N ASP A 115 8.03 7.96 -16.33
CA ASP A 115 9.21 7.30 -15.74
C ASP A 115 8.96 5.86 -15.28
N ALA A 116 7.83 5.60 -14.60
CA ALA A 116 7.45 4.27 -14.13
C ALA A 116 6.61 3.48 -15.15
N ARG A 117 6.45 3.99 -16.38
CA ARG A 117 5.66 3.35 -17.44
C ARG A 117 6.06 1.90 -17.68
N SER A 118 7.36 1.61 -17.68
CA SER A 118 7.89 0.26 -17.92
C SER A 118 7.48 -0.74 -16.84
N LEU A 119 7.22 -0.28 -15.62
CA LEU A 119 6.91 -1.13 -14.47
C LEU A 119 5.43 -1.58 -14.43
N TRP A 120 4.53 -0.83 -15.07
CA TRP A 120 3.09 -1.17 -15.04
C TRP A 120 2.35 -0.91 -16.36
N LEU A 121 2.48 0.27 -16.98
CA LEU A 121 1.67 0.66 -18.15
C LEU A 121 2.08 -0.12 -19.41
N THR A 122 3.38 -0.33 -19.62
CA THR A 122 3.88 -1.17 -20.70
C THR A 122 3.41 -2.62 -20.54
N PRO A 123 3.54 -3.27 -19.37
CA PRO A 123 2.90 -4.57 -19.11
C PRO A 123 1.39 -4.59 -19.32
N LEU A 124 0.68 -3.49 -19.07
CA LEU A 124 -0.77 -3.37 -19.23
C LEU A 124 -1.19 -3.19 -20.70
N ALA A 125 -0.30 -2.75 -21.60
CA ALA A 125 -0.61 -2.39 -22.97
C ALA A 125 -1.35 -3.49 -23.79
N PRO A 126 -1.02 -4.79 -23.70
CA PRO A 126 -1.78 -5.85 -24.38
C PRO A 126 -3.26 -5.88 -23.96
N THR A 127 -3.54 -5.67 -22.67
CA THR A 127 -4.91 -5.56 -22.15
C THR A 127 -5.61 -4.32 -22.71
N LEU A 128 -4.92 -3.18 -22.76
CA LEU A 128 -5.48 -1.94 -23.31
C LEU A 128 -5.85 -2.09 -24.80
N HIS A 129 -4.98 -2.72 -25.61
CA HIS A 129 -5.29 -3.00 -27.02
C HIS A 129 -6.48 -3.94 -27.19
N LYS A 130 -6.62 -4.96 -26.33
CA LYS A 130 -7.79 -5.85 -26.34
C LYS A 130 -9.07 -5.06 -26.02
N LEU A 131 -9.05 -4.22 -24.99
CA LEU A 131 -10.19 -3.39 -24.61
C LEU A 131 -10.53 -2.36 -25.71
N PHE A 132 -9.53 -1.81 -26.39
CA PHE A 132 -9.77 -0.89 -27.51
C PHE A 132 -10.47 -1.60 -28.67
N ARG A 133 -10.06 -2.82 -29.02
CA ARG A 133 -10.78 -3.63 -30.02
C ARG A 133 -12.22 -3.94 -29.63
N GLN A 134 -12.48 -4.08 -28.33
CA GLN A 134 -13.82 -4.40 -27.81
C GLN A 134 -14.75 -3.18 -27.75
N TYR A 135 -14.24 -2.02 -27.32
CA TYR A 135 -15.07 -0.85 -27.05
C TYR A 135 -14.91 0.27 -28.08
N GLY A 136 -13.87 0.27 -28.90
CA GLY A 136 -13.59 1.29 -29.91
C GLY A 136 -13.32 2.70 -29.36
N CYS A 137 -13.12 2.86 -28.04
CA CYS A 137 -13.07 4.16 -27.38
C CYS A 137 -11.91 4.24 -26.37
N TRP A 138 -10.87 4.99 -26.72
CA TRP A 138 -9.72 5.20 -25.84
C TRP A 138 -10.05 6.00 -24.58
N ASP A 139 -10.99 6.95 -24.65
CA ASP A 139 -11.33 7.78 -23.51
C ASP A 139 -11.95 6.96 -22.37
N ARG A 140 -12.82 6.01 -22.70
CA ARG A 140 -13.36 5.05 -21.72
C ARG A 140 -12.25 4.26 -21.02
N ILE A 141 -11.25 3.81 -21.79
CA ILE A 141 -10.12 3.04 -21.27
C ILE A 141 -9.24 3.90 -20.37
N LYS A 142 -8.91 5.13 -20.80
CA LYS A 142 -8.15 6.10 -20.01
C LYS A 142 -8.85 6.43 -18.70
N ARG A 143 -10.17 6.61 -18.71
CA ARG A 143 -10.97 6.85 -17.50
C ARG A 143 -10.96 5.66 -16.55
N ALA A 144 -11.03 4.43 -17.06
CA ALA A 144 -10.89 3.23 -16.23
C ALA A 144 -9.47 3.08 -15.63
N VAL A 145 -8.43 3.47 -16.37
CA VAL A 145 -7.07 3.57 -15.84
C VAL A 145 -6.97 4.63 -14.73
N ARG A 146 -7.51 5.84 -14.96
CA ARG A 146 -7.59 6.91 -13.96
C ARG A 146 -8.32 6.46 -12.71
N TRP A 147 -9.46 5.77 -12.87
CA TRP A 147 -10.20 5.18 -11.76
C TRP A 147 -9.33 4.29 -10.89
N ARG A 148 -8.60 3.35 -11.51
CA ARG A 148 -7.74 2.43 -10.79
C ARG A 148 -6.61 3.16 -10.07
N LEU A 149 -5.87 4.01 -10.78
CA LEU A 149 -4.74 4.74 -10.20
C LEU A 149 -5.18 5.72 -9.13
N GLY A 150 -6.29 6.44 -9.31
CA GLY A 150 -6.79 7.40 -8.34
C GLY A 150 -7.26 6.75 -7.04
N LYS A 151 -7.94 5.60 -7.11
CA LYS A 151 -8.28 4.83 -5.90
C LYS A 151 -7.03 4.34 -5.16
N PHE A 152 -6.04 3.85 -5.90
CA PHE A 152 -4.78 3.44 -5.32
C PHE A 152 -4.07 4.65 -4.66
N TYR A 153 -3.98 5.79 -5.36
CA TYR A 153 -3.36 7.00 -4.86
C TYR A 153 -3.96 7.48 -3.54
N TYR A 154 -5.29 7.53 -3.44
CA TYR A 154 -5.95 7.85 -2.16
C TYR A 154 -5.65 6.84 -1.06
N SER A 155 -5.52 5.56 -1.42
CA SER A 155 -5.14 4.53 -0.45
C SER A 155 -3.71 4.72 0.06
N ALA A 156 -2.79 5.03 -0.83
CA ALA A 156 -1.38 5.23 -0.52
C ALA A 156 -1.18 6.50 0.34
N ILE A 157 -1.83 7.61 -0.01
CA ILE A 157 -1.73 8.86 0.78
C ILE A 157 -2.27 8.67 2.20
N ARG A 158 -3.37 7.92 2.39
CA ARG A 158 -3.85 7.57 3.74
C ARG A 158 -2.80 6.79 4.53
N GLU A 159 -2.14 5.82 3.91
CA GLU A 159 -1.13 5.00 4.59
C GLU A 159 0.03 5.87 5.07
N VAL A 160 0.54 6.74 4.19
CA VAL A 160 1.61 7.70 4.55
C VAL A 160 1.15 8.67 5.63
N ASP A 161 -0.08 9.20 5.54
CA ASP A 161 -0.69 10.06 6.57
C ASP A 161 -0.69 9.39 7.94
N LEU A 162 -1.05 8.11 8.00
CA LEU A 162 -1.07 7.38 9.26
C LEU A 162 0.33 7.14 9.80
N ILE A 163 1.29 6.73 8.97
CA ILE A 163 2.69 6.55 9.37
C ILE A 163 3.25 7.87 9.92
N ALA A 164 3.04 8.97 9.20
CA ALA A 164 3.48 10.30 9.60
C ALA A 164 2.88 10.74 10.94
N HIS A 165 1.59 10.45 11.17
CA HIS A 165 0.92 10.77 12.43
C HIS A 165 1.42 9.92 13.60
N LEU A 166 1.68 8.63 13.38
CA LEU A 166 2.23 7.75 14.42
C LEU A 166 3.63 8.21 14.83
N HIS A 167 4.49 8.51 13.85
CA HIS A 167 5.84 9.00 14.10
C HIS A 167 5.87 10.37 14.76
N SER A 168 4.97 11.29 14.39
CA SER A 168 4.87 12.60 15.05
C SER A 168 4.42 12.53 16.51
N ASN A 169 3.95 11.36 16.97
CA ASN A 169 3.59 11.09 18.35
C ASN A 169 4.51 10.04 19.00
N ASP A 170 5.76 9.95 18.53
CA ASP A 170 6.80 9.07 19.08
C ASP A 170 6.43 7.58 19.08
N VAL A 171 5.58 7.14 18.13
CA VAL A 171 5.29 5.72 17.90
C VAL A 171 6.11 5.24 16.68
N PRO A 172 7.24 4.54 16.90
CA PRO A 172 8.22 4.22 15.86
C PRO A 172 7.82 2.98 15.05
N VAL A 173 6.62 2.99 14.47
CA VAL A 173 6.18 1.89 13.60
C VAL A 173 7.12 1.75 12.39
N LYS A 174 7.34 0.50 11.99
CA LYS A 174 8.16 0.13 10.83
C LYS A 174 7.25 -0.23 9.66
N TYR A 175 7.73 0.08 8.46
CA TYR A 175 7.09 -0.19 7.18
C TYR A 175 8.15 -0.71 6.21
N HIS A 176 7.80 -1.72 5.42
CA HIS A 176 8.62 -2.19 4.32
C HIS A 176 7.75 -2.82 3.24
N LEU A 177 8.10 -2.61 1.97
CA LEU A 177 7.36 -3.12 0.81
C LEU A 177 7.12 -4.64 0.86
N LEU A 178 8.08 -5.42 1.37
CA LEU A 178 7.91 -6.86 1.56
C LEU A 178 6.76 -7.16 2.54
N ALA A 179 6.73 -6.46 3.68
CA ALA A 179 5.74 -6.68 4.72
C ALA A 179 4.32 -6.37 4.22
N ASP A 180 4.15 -5.24 3.55
CA ASP A 180 2.85 -4.82 3.03
C ASP A 180 2.39 -5.70 1.86
N VAL A 181 3.19 -5.80 0.80
CA VAL A 181 2.75 -6.46 -0.44
C VAL A 181 2.67 -7.97 -0.30
N LEU A 182 3.63 -8.58 0.40
CA LEU A 182 3.69 -10.04 0.51
C LEU A 182 2.96 -10.56 1.76
N PHE A 183 3.16 -9.90 2.90
CA PHE A 183 2.61 -10.38 4.17
C PHE A 183 1.35 -9.65 4.63
N ARG A 184 0.89 -8.62 3.91
CA ARG A 184 -0.30 -7.81 4.29
C ARG A 184 -0.18 -7.23 5.69
N THR A 185 1.04 -6.88 6.04
CA THR A 185 1.38 -6.18 7.27
C THR A 185 1.57 -4.74 6.88
N ASP A 186 0.56 -3.91 7.15
CA ASP A 186 0.63 -2.49 6.84
C ASP A 186 1.80 -1.87 7.62
N PHE A 187 1.97 -2.18 8.91
CA PHE A 187 3.12 -1.76 9.71
C PHE A 187 3.35 -2.71 10.90
N TRP A 188 4.53 -2.65 11.52
CA TRP A 188 4.81 -3.42 12.74
C TRP A 188 5.57 -2.58 13.78
N LEU A 189 5.39 -2.95 15.04
CA LEU A 189 6.10 -2.39 16.18
C LEU A 189 6.52 -3.54 17.08
N ASP A 190 7.81 -3.85 17.11
CA ASP A 190 8.40 -4.95 17.88
C ASP A 190 7.75 -6.32 17.60
N ASP A 191 6.96 -6.84 18.54
CA ASP A 191 6.21 -8.09 18.42
C ASP A 191 4.74 -7.87 18.01
N VAL A 192 4.35 -6.64 17.67
CA VAL A 192 3.00 -6.30 17.23
C VAL A 192 2.96 -6.08 15.72
N ILE A 193 2.14 -6.88 15.04
CA ILE A 193 1.80 -6.72 13.63
C ILE A 193 0.50 -5.94 13.53
N ILE A 194 0.50 -4.88 12.74
CA ILE A 194 -0.66 -4.01 12.56
C ILE A 194 -1.16 -4.11 11.13
N SER A 195 -2.45 -4.38 10.97
CA SER A 195 -3.13 -4.37 9.67
C SER A 195 -4.31 -3.40 9.66
N LEU A 196 -4.33 -2.53 8.66
CA LEU A 196 -5.45 -1.66 8.37
C LEU A 196 -6.48 -2.41 7.53
N TYR A 197 -7.76 -2.22 7.85
CA TYR A 197 -8.82 -2.74 7.00
C TYR A 197 -9.96 -1.76 6.80
N PHE A 198 -10.50 -1.73 5.59
CA PHE A 198 -11.80 -1.15 5.32
C PHE A 198 -12.88 -2.13 5.74
N LYS A 199 -13.79 -1.71 6.61
CA LYS A 199 -15.05 -2.43 6.78
C LYS A 199 -15.77 -2.47 5.43
N ASN A 200 -15.81 -3.64 4.82
CA ASN A 200 -16.46 -3.87 3.55
C ASN A 200 -17.05 -5.28 3.53
N ARG A 201 -18.36 -5.41 3.74
CA ARG A 201 -19.09 -6.69 3.73
C ARG A 201 -18.80 -7.60 2.52
N LYS A 202 -18.37 -7.06 1.38
CA LYS A 202 -18.02 -7.85 0.18
C LYS A 202 -16.57 -8.35 0.15
N TYR A 203 -15.70 -7.82 0.99
CA TYR A 203 -14.26 -8.04 0.94
C TYR A 203 -13.69 -8.49 2.29
N ARG A 204 -14.03 -7.75 3.36
CA ARG A 204 -13.71 -8.08 4.75
C ARG A 204 -14.66 -7.39 5.75
N ASP A 205 -15.34 -8.15 6.59
CA ASP A 205 -16.10 -7.67 7.75
C ASP A 205 -15.91 -8.64 8.92
N GLY A 206 -15.03 -8.29 9.86
CA GLY A 206 -14.62 -9.15 10.97
C GLY A 206 -14.03 -10.49 10.50
N GLN A 207 -14.77 -11.58 10.75
CA GLN A 207 -14.36 -12.95 10.43
C GLN A 207 -14.66 -13.39 8.97
N THR A 208 -15.33 -12.56 8.16
CA THR A 208 -15.78 -12.92 6.80
C THR A 208 -14.98 -12.22 5.69
N GLY A 209 -14.61 -12.92 4.60
CA GLY A 209 -13.87 -12.36 3.46
C GLY A 209 -13.11 -13.38 2.58
N ARG A 210 -12.69 -13.00 1.37
CA ARG A 210 -12.00 -13.88 0.37
C ARG A 210 -10.48 -14.04 0.60
N LYS A 211 -9.86 -13.15 1.36
CA LYS A 211 -8.39 -13.02 1.42
C LYS A 211 -7.83 -13.69 2.69
N PRO A 212 -6.76 -14.53 2.60
CA PRO A 212 -6.10 -15.07 3.79
C PRO A 212 -5.66 -13.93 4.70
N LYS A 213 -5.92 -14.06 5.99
CA LYS A 213 -5.63 -13.01 6.95
C LYS A 213 -4.13 -12.94 7.19
N THR A 214 -3.62 -11.79 7.57
CA THR A 214 -2.26 -11.64 8.10
C THR A 214 -2.04 -12.66 9.21
N PHE A 215 -3.08 -12.91 10.03
CA PHE A 215 -3.14 -13.99 11.02
C PHE A 215 -2.73 -15.36 10.46
N ASP A 216 -3.22 -15.75 9.28
CA ASP A 216 -2.94 -17.08 8.73
C ASP A 216 -1.46 -17.25 8.35
N LEU A 217 -0.74 -16.15 8.10
CA LEU A 217 0.67 -16.17 7.71
C LEU A 217 1.63 -16.27 8.89
N PHE A 218 1.22 -15.76 10.06
CA PHE A 218 2.07 -15.63 11.26
C PHE A 218 1.57 -16.48 12.45
N GLU A 219 0.64 -17.40 12.22
CA GLU A 219 0.02 -18.26 13.25
C GLU A 219 1.05 -19.12 14.01
N ASP A 220 2.09 -19.59 13.31
CA ASP A 220 3.17 -20.42 13.85
C ASP A 220 4.47 -19.62 14.07
N ALA A 221 4.36 -18.31 14.30
CA ALA A 221 5.50 -17.46 14.55
C ALA A 221 6.15 -17.73 15.92
N GLU A 222 7.48 -17.64 15.99
CA GLU A 222 8.24 -17.83 17.23
C GLU A 222 9.33 -16.75 17.41
N PRO A 223 9.28 -15.94 18.49
CA PRO A 223 8.16 -15.80 19.43
C PRO A 223 6.90 -15.25 18.74
N PRO A 224 5.69 -15.57 19.25
CA PRO A 224 4.43 -15.22 18.61
C PRO A 224 4.27 -13.70 18.47
N PHE A 225 3.59 -13.27 17.41
CA PHE A 225 3.21 -11.88 17.22
C PHE A 225 1.83 -11.59 17.84
N GLU A 226 1.69 -10.41 18.42
CA GLU A 226 0.39 -9.83 18.70
C GLU A 226 -0.15 -9.19 17.40
N LEU A 227 -1.32 -9.64 16.94
CA LEU A 227 -1.92 -9.12 15.71
C LEU A 227 -3.04 -8.13 16.05
N ARG A 228 -2.93 -6.91 15.52
CA ARG A 228 -3.89 -5.83 15.72
C ARG A 228 -4.48 -5.37 14.39
N GLU A 229 -5.80 -5.27 14.34
CA GLU A 229 -6.52 -4.85 13.13
C GLU A 229 -7.33 -3.58 13.38
N TYR A 230 -7.08 -2.54 12.59
CA TYR A 230 -7.75 -1.25 12.75
C TYR A 230 -8.64 -0.93 11.56
N GLY A 231 -9.89 -0.58 11.87
CA GLY A 231 -10.88 -0.20 10.89
C GLY A 231 -10.65 1.23 10.41
N VAL A 232 -10.66 1.43 9.10
CA VAL A 232 -10.68 2.77 8.50
C VAL A 232 -12.10 3.09 8.03
N ASP A 233 -12.61 4.23 8.48
CA ASP A 233 -13.92 4.74 8.09
C ASP A 233 -13.95 5.22 6.63
N ARG A 234 -15.13 5.11 6.00
CA ARG A 234 -15.37 5.66 4.66
C ARG A 234 -15.71 7.15 4.76
N GLN A 235 -15.04 7.98 3.96
CA GLN A 235 -15.20 9.45 4.01
C GLN A 235 -15.93 10.06 2.79
N GLY A 236 -16.38 9.26 1.82
CA GLY A 236 -17.17 9.74 0.67
C GLY A 236 -16.47 9.55 -0.67
N PHE A 237 -17.15 9.77 -1.79
CA PHE A 237 -16.54 9.55 -3.10
C PHE A 237 -15.51 10.64 -3.43
N GLY A 238 -14.30 10.26 -3.81
CA GLY A 238 -13.29 11.20 -4.31
C GLY A 238 -12.49 11.95 -3.25
N GLU A 239 -12.80 11.72 -1.99
CA GLU A 239 -12.03 12.25 -0.86
C GLU A 239 -10.78 11.41 -0.61
N PHE A 240 -9.74 12.05 -0.09
CA PHE A 240 -8.66 11.34 0.59
C PHE A 240 -9.28 10.69 1.82
N TRP A 241 -9.51 9.37 1.78
CA TRP A 241 -10.07 8.63 2.91
C TRP A 241 -9.01 8.51 4.00
N LEU A 242 -8.71 9.61 4.69
CA LEU A 242 -7.77 9.60 5.80
C LEU A 242 -8.38 8.86 6.98
N VAL A 243 -7.52 8.43 7.91
CA VAL A 243 -8.01 7.96 9.21
C VAL A 243 -8.56 9.17 9.97
N LYS A 244 -9.71 9.03 10.66
CA LYS A 244 -10.23 10.13 11.49
C LYS A 244 -9.26 10.44 12.61
N ASP A 245 -9.13 11.71 12.98
CA ASP A 245 -8.23 12.14 14.06
C ASP A 245 -8.50 11.42 15.39
N GLU A 246 -9.75 11.13 15.70
CA GLU A 246 -10.12 10.33 16.88
C GLU A 246 -9.51 8.92 16.81
N SER A 247 -9.70 8.20 15.70
CA SER A 247 -9.13 6.87 15.50
C SER A 247 -7.60 6.89 15.46
N LYS A 248 -6.98 7.95 14.93
CA LYS A 248 -5.53 8.16 14.99
C LYS A 248 -5.05 8.31 16.45
N ARG A 249 -5.73 9.14 17.25
CA ARG A 249 -5.41 9.33 18.68
C ARG A 249 -5.58 8.04 19.48
N GLU A 250 -6.64 7.28 19.24
CA GLU A 250 -6.86 5.98 19.87
C GLU A 250 -5.74 5.01 19.55
N LEU A 251 -5.35 4.92 18.26
CA LEU A 251 -4.25 4.08 17.82
C LEU A 251 -2.92 4.48 18.46
N VAL A 252 -2.60 5.79 18.48
CA VAL A 252 -1.40 6.30 19.18
C VAL A 252 -1.43 5.89 20.65
N ALA A 253 -2.52 6.18 21.37
CA ALA A 253 -2.64 5.87 22.79
C ALA A 253 -2.55 4.37 23.09
N GLU A 254 -2.99 3.51 22.17
CA GLU A 254 -2.85 2.06 22.29
C GLU A 254 -1.41 1.62 22.09
N LEU A 255 -0.77 2.07 21.01
CA LEU A 255 0.60 1.67 20.67
C LEU A 255 1.64 2.25 21.65
N SER A 256 1.45 3.47 22.14
CA SER A 256 2.34 4.06 23.15
C SER A 256 2.36 3.27 24.46
N LYS A 257 1.28 2.55 24.82
CA LYS A 257 1.27 1.68 26.02
C LYS A 257 2.20 0.49 25.87
N LEU A 258 2.51 0.08 24.64
CA LEU A 258 3.42 -1.03 24.37
C LEU A 258 4.87 -0.60 24.53
N LEU A 259 5.19 0.67 24.29
CA LEU A 259 6.55 1.22 24.42
C LEU A 259 7.05 1.36 25.86
N VAL A 260 6.16 1.27 26.85
CA VAL A 260 6.48 1.40 28.28
C VAL A 260 6.70 0.04 28.96
N ARG A 261 6.50 -1.06 28.21
CA ARG A 261 6.68 -2.44 28.72
C ARG A 261 8.15 -2.87 28.62
#